data_AF-A0A1H8LGI3-F1
#
_entry.id   AF-A0A1H8LGI3-F1
#
_cell.length_a   1.000
_cell.length_b   1.000
_cell.length_c   1.000
_cell.angle_alpha   90.00
_cell.angle_beta   90.00
_cell.angle_gamma   90.00
#
_symmetry.space_group_name_H-M   'P 1'
#
loop_
_entity.id
_entity.type
_entity.pdbx_description
1 polymer ?
#
loop_
_entity_poly.entity_id
_entity_poly.type
_entity_poly.pdbx_seq_one_letter_code
_entity_poly.pdbx_strand_id
1 'polypeptide(L)'
;MINDQLIMDVLERLRNRFYGKYRGSVTEVDKNTLRIKAKVPSVLPGGTTGWCSPCVPYASNGAGFAFIPEVGTGVWIEFEGGDVSYPIWTGCYWRDGELPSDAAPAVKAIVTKSGHKILADDDSGTITITDGNNNKITLDSDGITLERGSSKISLSDSEVSINEGALEVS
;
A
#
# COMPACT_ATOMS: atom_id res chain seq x y z
N MET A 1 29.47 39.79 18.91
CA MET A 1 28.19 40.09 18.26
C MET A 1 27.85 38.92 17.35
N ILE A 2 26.66 38.33 17.50
CA ILE A 2 26.16 37.35 16.53
C ILE A 2 25.87 38.12 15.23
N ASN A 3 26.28 37.57 14.09
CA ASN A 3 26.10 38.16 12.76
C ASN A 3 24.61 38.17 12.38
N ASP A 4 24.04 39.33 12.04
CA ASP A 4 22.63 39.46 11.65
C ASP A 4 22.28 38.60 10.42
N GLN A 5 23.23 38.41 9.50
CA GLN A 5 23.07 37.50 8.36
C GLN A 5 22.85 36.06 8.82
N LEU A 6 23.64 35.62 9.81
CA LEU A 6 23.53 34.26 10.37
C LEU A 6 22.19 34.06 11.08
N ILE A 7 21.69 35.09 11.78
CA ILE A 7 20.37 35.06 12.42
C ILE A 7 19.28 34.93 11.36
N MET A 8 19.35 35.71 10.27
CA MET A 8 18.36 35.64 9.20
C MET A 8 18.37 34.29 8.49
N ASP A 9 19.54 33.74 8.18
CA ASP A 9 19.67 32.42 7.56
C ASP A 9 19.11 31.30 8.48
N VAL A 10 19.36 31.38 9.78
CA VAL A 10 18.82 30.43 10.77
C VAL A 10 17.29 30.58 10.88
N LEU A 11 16.78 31.81 10.92
CA LEU A 11 15.35 32.07 11.00
C LEU A 11 14.61 31.62 9.74
N GLU A 12 15.20 31.80 8.56
CA GLU A 12 14.64 31.31 7.30
C GLU A 12 14.59 29.78 7.29
N ARG A 13 15.69 29.11 7.68
CA ARG A 13 15.72 27.65 7.84
C ARG A 13 14.67 27.15 8.82
N LEU A 14 14.49 27.83 9.94
CA LEU A 14 13.48 27.44 10.95
C LEU A 14 12.05 27.62 10.45
N ARG A 15 11.78 28.65 9.64
CA ARG A 15 10.43 28.94 9.13
C ARG A 15 10.03 28.12 7.91
N ASN A 16 10.99 27.76 7.07
CA ASN A 16 10.72 27.19 5.74
C ASN A 16 11.11 25.72 5.61
N ARG A 17 11.59 25.08 6.68
CA ARG A 17 11.95 23.67 6.67
C ARG A 17 10.95 22.82 7.46
N PHE A 18 10.46 21.79 6.80
CA PHE A 18 9.38 20.93 7.28
C PHE A 18 9.89 19.50 7.44
N TYR A 19 10.48 19.20 8.60
CA TYR A 19 11.14 17.92 8.88
C TYR A 19 10.21 16.81 9.39
N GLY A 20 8.91 17.09 9.57
CA GLY A 20 7.94 16.14 10.08
C GLY A 20 7.27 15.30 8.99
N LYS A 21 6.35 14.43 9.43
CA LYS A 21 5.37 13.78 8.56
C LYS A 21 4.09 14.58 8.53
N TYR A 22 3.57 14.85 7.34
CA TYR A 22 2.37 15.66 7.16
C TYR A 22 1.28 14.86 6.48
N ARG A 23 0.05 14.93 7.00
CA ARG A 23 -1.09 14.27 6.38
C ARG A 23 -1.42 14.96 5.07
N GLY A 24 -1.51 14.17 4.01
CA GLY A 24 -2.02 14.61 2.73
C GLY A 24 -3.09 13.71 2.15
N SER A 25 -3.62 14.16 1.02
CA SER A 25 -4.53 13.39 0.17
C SER A 25 -4.08 13.46 -1.28
N VAL A 26 -4.04 12.30 -1.96
CA VAL A 26 -3.62 12.23 -3.36
C VAL A 26 -4.59 12.98 -4.26
N THR A 27 -4.07 13.82 -5.14
CA THR A 27 -4.85 14.57 -6.14
C THR A 27 -4.59 14.14 -7.57
N GLU A 28 -3.39 13.64 -7.85
CA GLU A 28 -2.96 13.24 -9.20
C GLU A 28 -1.92 12.12 -9.10
N VAL A 29 -1.91 11.22 -10.09
CA VAL A 29 -0.97 10.10 -10.18
C VAL A 29 -0.41 10.05 -11.59
N ASP A 30 0.91 10.12 -11.73
CA ASP A 30 1.61 9.91 -13.01
C ASP A 30 2.00 8.43 -13.13
N LYS A 31 1.41 7.74 -14.11
CA LYS A 31 1.62 6.31 -14.34
C LYS A 31 3.01 5.98 -14.88
N ASN A 32 3.70 6.94 -15.49
CA ASN A 32 5.02 6.70 -16.10
C ASN A 32 6.14 6.81 -15.06
N THR A 33 6.00 7.74 -14.10
CA THR A 33 7.02 7.99 -13.07
C THR A 33 6.66 7.42 -11.71
N LEU A 34 5.42 6.94 -11.54
CA LEU A 34 4.84 6.47 -10.27
C LEU A 34 4.85 7.54 -9.18
N ARG A 35 4.93 8.81 -9.57
CA ARG A 35 4.86 9.97 -8.69
C ARG A 35 3.41 10.39 -8.49
N ILE A 36 3.17 11.06 -7.37
CA ILE A 36 1.85 11.62 -7.05
C ILE A 36 1.95 13.12 -6.81
N LYS A 37 0.83 13.83 -6.93
CA LYS A 37 0.64 15.11 -6.24
C LYS A 37 -0.34 14.91 -5.09
N ALA A 38 -0.18 15.71 -4.03
CA ALA A 38 -1.05 15.66 -2.88
C ALA A 38 -1.42 17.06 -2.38
N LYS A 39 -2.58 17.17 -1.75
CA LYS A 39 -2.91 18.32 -0.87
C LYS A 39 -2.32 18.05 0.50
N VAL A 40 -1.63 19.04 1.07
CA VAL A 40 -1.04 18.97 2.42
C VAL A 40 -1.40 20.25 3.20
N PRO A 41 -2.62 20.35 3.77
CA PRO A 41 -3.15 21.62 4.28
C PRO A 41 -2.30 22.27 5.38
N SER A 42 -1.58 21.48 6.19
CA SER A 42 -0.73 21.97 7.27
C SER A 42 0.58 22.62 6.80
N VAL A 43 0.96 22.44 5.54
CA VAL A 43 2.21 22.97 4.96
C VAL A 43 1.95 23.88 3.77
N LEU A 44 0.99 23.52 2.91
CA LEU A 44 0.64 24.22 1.68
C LEU A 44 -0.85 24.60 1.71
N PRO A 45 -1.25 25.64 2.48
CA PRO A 45 -2.65 26.06 2.57
C PRO A 45 -3.14 26.56 1.20
N GLY A 46 -4.13 25.86 0.64
CA GLY A 46 -4.73 26.21 -0.67
C GLY A 46 -3.96 25.68 -1.89
N GLY A 47 -2.84 24.99 -1.70
CA GLY A 47 -2.01 24.43 -2.78
C GLY A 47 -1.95 22.90 -2.80
N THR A 48 -1.23 22.40 -3.80
CA THR A 48 -0.77 21.02 -3.90
C THR A 48 0.76 20.99 -3.86
N THR A 49 1.33 19.86 -3.50
CA THR A 49 2.76 19.60 -3.67
C THR A 49 3.17 19.69 -5.15
N GLY A 50 4.48 19.78 -5.38
CA GLY A 50 5.08 19.26 -6.61
C GLY A 50 4.90 17.75 -6.74
N TRP A 51 5.52 17.14 -7.76
CA TRP A 51 5.51 15.68 -7.92
C TRP A 51 6.31 15.01 -6.81
N CYS A 52 5.62 14.30 -5.92
CA CYS A 52 6.20 13.56 -4.82
C CYS A 52 6.88 12.29 -5.35
N SER A 53 8.17 12.12 -5.05
CA SER A 53 8.86 10.86 -5.34
C SER A 53 8.39 9.74 -4.39
N PRO A 54 8.30 8.49 -4.87
CA PRO A 54 7.93 7.36 -4.03
C PRO A 54 9.05 6.97 -3.07
N CYS A 55 8.75 6.97 -1.77
CA CYS A 55 9.59 6.34 -0.74
C CYS A 55 8.95 5.01 -0.35
N VAL A 56 9.20 4.00 -1.19
CA VAL A 56 8.65 2.65 -1.05
C VAL A 56 9.61 1.72 -0.29
N PRO A 57 9.11 0.62 0.33
CA PRO A 57 9.95 -0.31 1.10
C PRO A 57 11.09 -0.95 0.31
N TYR A 58 10.93 -1.13 -1.01
CA TYR A 58 11.94 -1.72 -1.87
C TYR A 58 11.86 -1.09 -3.27
N ALA A 59 12.98 -0.61 -3.79
CA ALA A 59 13.11 -0.11 -5.15
C ALA A 59 14.54 -0.31 -5.65
N SER A 60 14.69 -0.91 -6.81
CA SER A 60 15.97 -1.11 -7.50
C SER A 60 15.74 -1.22 -9.01
N ASN A 61 16.81 -1.42 -9.80
CA ASN A 61 16.71 -1.49 -11.25
C ASN A 61 15.83 -2.68 -11.70
N GLY A 62 14.60 -2.41 -12.14
CA GLY A 62 13.65 -3.42 -12.61
C GLY A 62 12.95 -4.22 -11.50
N ALA A 63 13.08 -3.83 -10.23
CA ALA A 63 12.42 -4.51 -9.11
C ALA A 63 11.95 -3.53 -8.03
N GLY A 64 10.87 -3.86 -7.31
CA GLY A 64 10.38 -3.01 -6.23
C GLY A 64 9.04 -3.43 -5.64
N PHE A 65 8.65 -2.73 -4.57
CA PHE A 65 7.36 -2.83 -3.91
C PHE A 65 6.45 -1.70 -4.41
N ALA A 66 5.74 -1.95 -5.51
CA ALA A 66 4.99 -0.94 -6.26
C ALA A 66 3.49 -0.91 -5.89
N PHE A 67 3.17 -0.37 -4.72
CA PHE A 67 1.80 -0.10 -4.28
C PHE A 67 1.53 1.41 -4.36
N ILE A 68 1.18 1.89 -5.56
CA ILE A 68 0.99 3.32 -5.80
C ILE A 68 -0.44 3.72 -5.43
N PRO A 69 -0.63 4.71 -4.54
CA PRO A 69 -1.95 5.10 -4.09
C PRO A 69 -2.77 5.77 -5.19
N GLU A 70 -4.07 5.49 -5.22
CA GLU A 70 -5.01 6.15 -6.13
C GLU A 70 -5.36 7.58 -5.68
N VAL A 71 -5.96 8.35 -6.60
CA VAL A 71 -6.53 9.67 -6.28
C VAL A 71 -7.55 9.53 -5.15
N GLY A 72 -7.44 10.42 -4.16
CA GLY A 72 -8.27 10.42 -2.96
C GLY A 72 -7.64 9.70 -1.77
N THR A 73 -6.63 8.84 -1.94
CA THR A 73 -6.02 8.08 -0.83
C THR A 73 -5.33 8.98 0.20
N GLY A 74 -5.42 8.62 1.48
CA GLY A 74 -4.68 9.27 2.56
C GLY A 74 -3.20 8.89 2.53
N VAL A 75 -2.31 9.87 2.46
CA VAL A 75 -0.87 9.65 2.30
C VAL A 75 -0.05 10.48 3.29
N TRP A 76 1.05 9.93 3.79
CA TRP A 76 2.04 10.69 4.55
C TRP A 76 3.03 11.35 3.59
N ILE A 77 3.17 12.67 3.71
CA ILE A 77 4.10 13.47 2.92
C ILE A 77 5.26 13.94 3.80
N GLU A 78 6.46 13.84 3.25
CA GLU A 78 7.70 14.38 3.79
C GLU A 78 8.41 15.19 2.70
N PHE A 79 9.47 15.88 3.11
CA PHE A 79 10.22 16.79 2.27
C PHE A 79 11.71 16.52 2.44
N GLU A 80 12.42 16.24 1.34
CA GLU A 80 13.86 15.93 1.41
C GLU A 80 14.62 17.11 2.03
N GLY A 81 15.31 16.85 3.14
CA GLY A 81 15.96 17.91 3.93
C GLY A 81 15.01 19.00 4.42
N GLY A 82 13.70 18.72 4.53
CA GLY A 82 12.66 19.67 4.90
C GLY A 82 12.24 20.65 3.81
N ASP A 83 12.71 20.51 2.57
CA ASP A 83 12.41 21.44 1.47
C ASP A 83 11.07 21.11 0.79
N VAL A 84 10.12 22.05 0.80
CA VAL A 84 8.82 21.86 0.13
C VAL A 84 8.94 21.63 -1.38
N SER A 85 10.07 22.00 -1.99
CA SER A 85 10.35 21.79 -3.41
C SER A 85 10.70 20.35 -3.76
N TYR A 86 11.08 19.53 -2.76
CA TYR A 86 11.49 18.14 -2.91
C TYR A 86 10.56 17.20 -2.11
N PRO A 87 9.26 17.13 -2.45
CA PRO A 87 8.34 16.28 -1.71
C PRO A 87 8.56 14.80 -2.01
N ILE A 88 8.31 13.97 -1.00
CA ILE A 88 8.24 12.51 -1.10
C ILE A 88 6.97 12.01 -0.40
N TRP A 89 6.50 10.83 -0.77
CA TRP A 89 5.43 10.16 -0.06
C TRP A 89 5.93 8.88 0.61
N THR A 90 5.58 8.69 1.89
CA THR A 90 6.17 7.67 2.79
C THR A 90 5.11 6.76 3.40
N GLY A 91 4.29 6.16 2.53
CA GLY A 91 3.20 5.27 2.90
C GLY A 91 1.83 5.95 3.03
N CYS A 92 0.81 5.13 3.24
CA CYS A 92 -0.59 5.54 3.30
C CYS A 92 -1.16 5.39 4.70
N TYR A 93 -2.31 6.01 4.94
CA TYR A 93 -3.11 5.79 6.14
C TYR A 93 -4.58 5.66 5.77
N TRP A 94 -5.32 4.88 6.55
CA TRP A 94 -6.77 4.80 6.43
C TRP A 94 -7.44 5.99 7.08
N ARG A 95 -8.45 6.54 6.41
CA ARG A 95 -9.45 7.39 7.06
C ARG A 95 -10.54 6.53 7.69
N ASP A 96 -11.44 7.19 8.40
CA ASP A 96 -12.60 6.57 9.01
C ASP A 96 -13.40 5.80 7.95
N GLY A 97 -13.61 4.51 8.20
CA GLY A 97 -14.33 3.60 7.29
C GLY A 97 -13.52 3.02 6.13
N GLU A 98 -12.21 3.33 6.00
CA GLU A 98 -11.36 2.81 4.92
C GLU A 98 -10.58 1.55 5.31
N LEU A 99 -10.67 1.09 6.56
CA LEU A 99 -9.98 -0.12 7.04
C LEU A 99 -10.47 -1.37 6.28
N PRO A 100 -9.56 -2.25 5.80
CA PRO A 100 -9.94 -3.51 5.19
C PRO A 100 -10.64 -4.41 6.21
N SER A 101 -11.83 -4.91 5.88
CA SER A 101 -12.62 -5.76 6.77
C SER A 101 -11.98 -7.12 7.06
N ASP A 102 -11.09 -7.58 6.17
CA ASP A 102 -10.37 -8.85 6.33
C ASP A 102 -9.20 -8.75 7.32
N ALA A 103 -8.71 -7.54 7.63
CA ALA A 103 -7.58 -7.37 8.51
C ALA A 103 -8.01 -7.47 9.98
N ALA A 104 -7.31 -8.31 10.74
CA ALA A 104 -7.53 -8.51 12.16
C ALA A 104 -6.17 -8.75 12.85
N PRO A 105 -6.07 -8.70 14.19
CA PRO A 105 -4.82 -8.96 14.89
C PRO A 105 -4.16 -10.29 14.50
N ALA A 106 -4.94 -11.37 14.30
CA ALA A 106 -4.46 -12.67 13.83
C ALA A 106 -4.34 -12.78 12.30
N VAL A 107 -4.94 -11.85 11.53
CA VAL A 107 -5.00 -11.93 10.06
C VAL A 107 -4.14 -10.85 9.42
N LYS A 108 -3.02 -11.24 8.81
CA LYS A 108 -2.16 -10.35 8.02
C LYS A 108 -2.70 -10.28 6.61
N ALA A 109 -3.02 -9.08 6.14
CA ALA A 109 -3.76 -8.90 4.91
C ALA A 109 -3.07 -7.93 3.94
N ILE A 110 -2.99 -8.31 2.67
CA ILE A 110 -2.82 -7.42 1.53
C ILE A 110 -4.15 -7.40 0.80
N VAL A 111 -4.83 -6.25 0.77
CA VAL A 111 -6.15 -6.08 0.15
C VAL A 111 -6.09 -4.92 -0.85
N THR A 112 -6.58 -5.18 -2.06
CA THR A 112 -6.71 -4.16 -3.10
C THR A 112 -8.17 -3.73 -3.26
N LYS A 113 -8.40 -2.53 -3.79
CA LYS A 113 -9.74 -1.97 -3.99
C LYS A 113 -10.65 -2.83 -4.88
N SER A 114 -10.07 -3.56 -5.84
CA SER A 114 -10.80 -4.46 -6.74
C SER A 114 -11.10 -5.84 -6.14
N GLY A 115 -10.82 -6.04 -4.85
CA GLY A 115 -11.14 -7.28 -4.14
C GLY A 115 -10.07 -8.38 -4.26
N HIS A 116 -8.89 -8.11 -4.81
CA HIS A 116 -7.77 -9.05 -4.72
C HIS A 116 -7.19 -9.05 -3.31
N LYS A 117 -6.94 -10.24 -2.75
CA LYS A 117 -6.53 -10.46 -1.37
C LYS A 117 -5.42 -11.49 -1.27
N ILE A 118 -4.48 -11.25 -0.37
CA ILE A 118 -3.57 -12.25 0.19
C ILE A 118 -3.72 -12.16 1.71
N LEU A 119 -4.17 -13.23 2.34
CA LEU A 119 -4.46 -13.31 3.76
C LEU A 119 -3.63 -14.43 4.39
N ALA A 120 -2.96 -14.15 5.50
CA ALA A 120 -2.38 -15.16 6.38
C ALA A 120 -3.07 -15.06 7.73
N ASP A 121 -3.75 -16.13 8.14
CA ASP A 121 -4.54 -16.20 9.36
C ASP A 121 -3.87 -17.14 10.36
N ASP A 122 -3.32 -16.55 11.43
CA ASP A 122 -2.60 -17.25 12.47
C ASP A 122 -3.53 -18.09 13.38
N ASP A 123 -4.84 -17.78 13.45
CA ASP A 123 -5.80 -18.53 14.27
C ASP A 123 -6.27 -19.80 13.55
N SER A 124 -6.56 -19.69 12.24
CA SER A 124 -6.95 -20.86 11.44
C SER A 124 -5.75 -21.63 10.86
N GLY A 125 -4.55 -21.05 10.90
CA GLY A 125 -3.35 -21.66 10.31
C GLY A 125 -3.38 -21.69 8.78
N THR A 126 -4.06 -20.72 8.16
CA THR A 126 -4.31 -20.72 6.70
C THR A 126 -3.62 -19.57 5.97
N ILE A 127 -3.26 -19.80 4.71
CA ILE A 127 -2.89 -18.76 3.75
C ILE A 127 -3.87 -18.81 2.59
N THR A 128 -4.53 -17.69 2.31
CA THR A 128 -5.51 -17.56 1.22
C THR A 128 -5.08 -16.50 0.21
N ILE A 129 -5.17 -16.83 -1.08
CA ILE A 129 -5.03 -15.88 -2.19
C ILE A 129 -6.35 -15.88 -2.96
N THR A 130 -6.99 -14.72 -3.07
CA THR A 130 -8.29 -14.57 -3.74
C THR A 130 -8.27 -13.41 -4.73
N ASP A 131 -8.87 -13.57 -5.90
CA ASP A 131 -9.08 -12.47 -6.85
C ASP A 131 -10.50 -11.87 -6.76
N GLY A 132 -10.75 -10.75 -7.47
CA GLY A 132 -12.07 -10.13 -7.52
C GLY A 132 -13.16 -10.97 -8.21
N ASN A 133 -12.83 -12.12 -8.79
CA ASN A 133 -13.76 -13.05 -9.44
C ASN A 133 -14.06 -14.28 -8.56
N ASN A 134 -13.59 -14.30 -7.31
CA ASN A 134 -13.66 -15.42 -6.38
C ASN A 134 -12.91 -16.68 -6.84
N ASN A 135 -11.85 -16.52 -7.65
CA ASN A 135 -10.84 -17.55 -7.78
C ASN A 135 -10.01 -17.57 -6.50
N LYS A 136 -9.92 -18.72 -5.83
CA LYS A 136 -9.29 -18.83 -4.52
C LYS A 136 -8.29 -19.98 -4.46
N ILE A 137 -7.16 -19.73 -3.82
CA ILE A 137 -6.16 -20.71 -3.43
C ILE A 137 -6.05 -20.67 -1.92
N THR A 138 -6.16 -21.83 -1.26
CA THR A 138 -6.01 -21.97 0.20
C THR A 138 -4.90 -22.97 0.48
N LEU A 139 -4.01 -22.62 1.40
CA LEU A 139 -3.02 -23.51 1.99
C LEU A 139 -3.34 -23.62 3.48
N ASP A 140 -3.42 -24.84 3.99
CA ASP A 140 -3.77 -25.13 5.38
C ASP A 140 -3.14 -26.47 5.84
N SER A 141 -3.56 -27.00 6.99
CA SER A 141 -3.08 -28.26 7.53
C SER A 141 -3.49 -29.49 6.72
N ASP A 142 -4.55 -29.40 5.93
CA ASP A 142 -5.08 -30.50 5.13
C ASP A 142 -4.44 -30.54 3.73
N GLY A 143 -3.85 -29.42 3.30
CA GLY A 143 -2.98 -29.33 2.13
C GLY A 143 -3.19 -28.05 1.32
N ILE A 144 -3.41 -28.21 0.01
CA ILE A 144 -3.59 -27.09 -0.92
C ILE A 144 -4.91 -27.27 -1.68
N THR A 145 -5.76 -26.25 -1.66
CA THR A 145 -7.04 -26.22 -2.37
C THR A 145 -7.08 -25.07 -3.37
N LEU A 146 -7.46 -25.36 -4.62
CA LEU A 146 -7.81 -24.38 -5.64
C LEU A 146 -9.32 -24.47 -5.91
N GLU A 147 -10.03 -23.36 -5.87
CA GLU A 147 -11.49 -23.32 -6.03
C GLU A 147 -11.98 -22.15 -6.89
N ARG A 148 -13.02 -22.42 -7.68
CA ARG A 148 -13.82 -21.43 -8.41
C ARG A 148 -15.26 -21.91 -8.51
N GLY A 149 -16.16 -21.30 -7.75
CA GLY A 149 -17.56 -21.75 -7.70
C GLY A 149 -17.64 -23.19 -7.17
N SER A 150 -18.24 -24.09 -7.94
CA SER A 150 -18.32 -25.52 -7.61
C SER A 150 -17.11 -26.35 -8.06
N SER A 151 -16.22 -25.79 -8.89
CA SER A 151 -15.03 -26.51 -9.36
C SER A 151 -13.91 -26.43 -8.33
N LYS A 152 -13.30 -27.57 -8.00
CA LYS A 152 -12.30 -27.70 -6.94
C LYS A 152 -11.19 -28.68 -7.31
N ILE A 153 -9.95 -28.31 -7.03
CA ILE A 153 -8.80 -29.21 -7.05
C ILE A 153 -8.17 -29.18 -5.67
N SER A 154 -8.01 -30.35 -5.04
CA SER A 154 -7.42 -30.48 -3.70
C SER A 154 -6.21 -31.40 -3.76
N LEU A 155 -5.10 -30.97 -3.18
CA LEU A 155 -3.89 -31.75 -3.01
C LEU A 155 -3.68 -31.96 -1.50
N SER A 156 -3.53 -33.22 -1.11
CA SER A 156 -3.20 -33.67 0.25
C SER A 156 -1.91 -34.51 0.22
N ASP A 157 -1.48 -35.01 1.38
CA ASP A 157 -0.30 -35.88 1.51
C ASP A 157 -0.39 -37.18 0.68
N SER A 158 -1.59 -37.68 0.44
CA SER A 158 -1.81 -38.99 -0.21
C SER A 158 -2.62 -38.94 -1.50
N GLU A 159 -3.31 -37.83 -1.79
CA GLU A 159 -4.28 -37.76 -2.88
C GLU A 159 -4.31 -36.39 -3.56
N VAL A 160 -4.49 -36.44 -4.88
CA VAL A 160 -4.98 -35.31 -5.68
C VAL A 160 -6.42 -35.60 -6.06
N SER A 161 -7.35 -34.79 -5.58
CA SER A 161 -8.79 -34.89 -5.88
C SER A 161 -9.23 -33.75 -6.79
N ILE A 162 -9.87 -34.10 -7.91
CA ILE A 162 -10.46 -33.14 -8.85
C ILE A 162 -11.97 -33.31 -8.80
N ASN A 163 -12.69 -32.25 -8.43
CA ASN A 163 -14.14 -32.24 -8.23
C ASN A 163 -14.61 -33.45 -7.40
N GLU A 164 -13.94 -33.72 -6.27
CA GLU A 164 -14.28 -34.82 -5.36
C GLU A 164 -14.23 -36.22 -6.04
N GLY A 165 -13.27 -36.41 -6.93
CA GLY A 165 -13.05 -37.68 -7.64
C GLY A 165 -13.86 -37.84 -8.92
N ALA A 166 -14.64 -36.84 -9.32
CA ALA A 166 -15.55 -36.92 -10.47
C ALA A 166 -14.89 -36.73 -11.86
N LEU A 167 -13.56 -36.65 -11.95
CA LEU A 167 -12.75 -36.21 -13.11
C LEU A 167 -13.51 -36.13 -14.46
N GLU A 168 -13.99 -34.92 -14.78
CA GLU A 168 -14.50 -34.54 -16.10
C GLU A 168 -13.49 -33.59 -16.76
N VAL A 169 -13.00 -33.94 -17.95
CA VAL A 169 -12.14 -33.09 -18.79
C VAL A 169 -12.96 -32.74 -20.04
N SER A 170 -13.49 -31.52 -20.08
CA SER A 170 -14.28 -30.99 -21.21
C SER A 170 -13.52 -29.90 -21.95
#